data_AF-A0A7Y8FVU6-F1
#
_entry.id   AF-A0A7Y8FVU6-F1
#
_cell.length_a   1.000
_cell.length_b   1.000
_cell.length_c   1.000
_cell.angle_alpha   90.00
_cell.angle_beta   90.00
_cell.angle_gamma   90.00
#
_symmetry.space_group_name_H-M   'P 1'
#
loop_
_entity.id
_entity.type
_entity.pdbx_description
1 polymer ?
#
loop_
_entity_poly.entity_id
_entity_poly.type
_entity_poly.pdbx_seq_one_letter_code
_entity_poly.pdbx_strand_id
1 'polypeptide(L)'
;ANQRVVAMLLFHHTILDHTALDVVRHEIQLYLAGEHAQAAEPVAFRSYIAQVRHGVSEQAHEAFFRDMLADIDAPTLPFGLQDVQGDGHGIDEVRVPVDSSLSRRLRSLARPLGV
;
A
#
# COMPACT_ATOMS: atom_id res chain seq x y z
N ALA A 1 -32.58 -18.91 1.84
CA ALA A 1 -32.54 -17.44 2.00
C ALA A 1 -31.52 -17.11 3.09
N ASN A 2 -30.65 -16.12 2.84
CA ASN A 2 -29.63 -15.54 3.73
C ASN A 2 -28.35 -16.34 4.06
N GLN A 3 -27.68 -16.92 3.06
CA GLN A 3 -26.26 -17.31 3.19
C GLN A 3 -25.32 -16.09 3.02
N ARG A 4 -25.53 -15.03 3.80
CA ARG A 4 -24.64 -13.86 3.77
C ARG A 4 -23.71 -13.92 4.97
N VAL A 5 -22.40 -14.04 4.70
CA VAL A 5 -21.37 -13.88 5.71
C VAL A 5 -20.95 -12.42 5.74
N VAL A 6 -20.94 -11.82 6.92
CA VAL A 6 -20.37 -10.49 7.17
C VAL A 6 -19.20 -10.68 8.11
N ALA A 7 -18.03 -10.19 7.70
CA ALA A 7 -16.83 -10.19 8.51
C ALA A 7 -16.40 -8.74 8.75
N MET A 8 -15.83 -8.50 9.93
CA MET A 8 -15.21 -7.22 10.29
C MET A 8 -13.75 -7.51 10.63
N LEU A 9 -12.84 -6.76 10.00
CA LEU A 9 -11.41 -6.86 10.25
C LEU A 9 -10.97 -5.56 10.92
N LEU A 10 -10.42 -5.67 12.13
CA LEU A 10 -9.83 -4.57 12.88
C LEU A 10 -8.35 -4.88 13.07
N PHE A 11 -7.50 -3.94 12.70
CA PHE A 11 -6.05 -4.06 12.83
C PHE A 11 -5.42 -2.68 13.03
N HIS A 12 -4.21 -2.66 13.57
CA HIS A 12 -3.41 -1.46 13.65
C HIS A 12 -2.54 -1.33 12.40
N HIS A 13 -2.46 -0.14 11.80
CA HIS A 13 -1.64 0.10 10.59
C HIS A 13 -0.13 -0.15 10.77
N THR A 14 0.34 -0.37 12.00
CA THR A 14 1.74 -0.67 12.31
C THR A 14 2.12 -2.11 11.97
N ILE A 15 1.14 -3.00 11.83
CA ILE A 15 1.35 -4.43 11.57
C ILE A 15 0.80 -4.87 10.21
N LEU A 16 0.05 -4.00 9.51
CA LEU A 16 -0.60 -4.31 8.24
C LEU A 16 -0.71 -3.05 7.37
N ASP A 17 -0.15 -3.13 6.18
CA ASP A 17 -0.31 -2.13 5.12
C ASP A 17 -1.39 -2.55 4.11
N HIS A 18 -1.60 -1.71 3.09
CA HIS A 18 -2.61 -1.97 2.05
C HIS A 18 -2.33 -3.24 1.23
N THR A 19 -1.06 -3.53 0.93
CA THR A 19 -0.65 -4.71 0.16
C THR A 19 -0.93 -5.98 0.96
N ALA A 20 -0.57 -5.99 2.24
CA ALA A 20 -0.82 -7.12 3.12
C ALA A 20 -2.33 -7.34 3.35
N LEU A 21 -3.12 -6.26 3.40
CA LEU A 21 -4.58 -6.36 3.47
C LEU A 21 -5.19 -7.02 2.24
N ASP A 22 -4.68 -6.74 1.04
CA ASP A 22 -5.15 -7.40 -0.20
C ASP A 22 -4.89 -8.91 -0.17
N VAL A 23 -3.74 -9.34 0.36
CA VAL A 23 -3.43 -10.77 0.56
C VAL A 23 -4.42 -11.41 1.55
N VAL A 24 -4.62 -10.80 2.72
CA VAL A 24 -5.56 -11.29 3.74
C VAL A 24 -6.98 -11.39 3.17
N ARG A 25 -7.42 -10.39 2.41
CA ARG A 25 -8.73 -10.38 1.76
C ARG A 25 -8.86 -11.53 0.75
N HIS A 26 -7.83 -11.73 -0.07
CA HIS A 26 -7.82 -12.80 -1.07
C HIS A 26 -7.85 -14.18 -0.42
N GLU A 27 -7.04 -14.41 0.61
CA GLU A 27 -7.05 -15.66 1.37
C GLU A 27 -8.43 -15.92 2.00
N ILE A 28 -9.03 -14.94 2.68
CA ILE A 28 -10.39 -15.07 3.25
C ILE A 28 -11.39 -15.49 2.16
N GLN A 29 -11.30 -14.92 0.96
CA GLN A 29 -12.17 -15.30 -0.16
C GLN A 29 -11.96 -16.76 -0.59
N LEU A 30 -10.71 -17.23 -0.69
CA LEU A 30 -10.40 -18.63 -0.99
C LEU A 30 -10.93 -19.58 0.08
N TYR A 31 -10.76 -19.23 1.36
CA TYR A 31 -11.30 -20.02 2.47
C TYR A 31 -12.83 -20.10 2.44
N LEU A 32 -13.51 -18.97 2.18
CA LEU A 32 -14.97 -18.94 2.07
C LEU A 32 -15.49 -19.68 0.83
N ALA A 33 -14.70 -19.75 -0.25
CA ALA A 33 -15.03 -20.51 -1.46
C ALA A 33 -14.71 -22.02 -1.34
N GLY A 34 -14.03 -22.45 -0.27
CA GLY A 34 -13.55 -23.83 -0.14
C GLY A 34 -12.30 -24.13 -0.97
N GLU A 35 -11.67 -23.11 -1.57
CA GLU A 35 -10.52 -23.18 -2.47
C GLU A 35 -9.19 -22.87 -1.77
N HIS A 36 -9.14 -22.98 -0.43
CA HIS A 36 -7.97 -22.65 0.39
C HIS A 36 -6.67 -23.38 0.00
N ALA A 37 -6.75 -24.52 -0.72
CA ALA A 37 -5.58 -25.18 -1.27
C ALA A 37 -4.82 -24.35 -2.33
N GLN A 38 -5.46 -23.31 -2.88
CA GLN A 38 -4.83 -22.35 -3.79
C GLN A 38 -4.13 -21.19 -3.06
N ALA A 39 -4.32 -21.05 -1.74
CA ALA A 39 -3.68 -20.01 -0.97
C ALA A 39 -2.15 -20.23 -0.96
N ALA A 40 -1.40 -19.13 -1.09
CA ALA A 40 0.06 -19.19 -1.03
C ALA A 40 0.52 -19.62 0.37
N GLU A 41 1.66 -20.29 0.46
CA GLU A 41 2.25 -20.63 1.75
C GLU A 41 2.65 -19.34 2.50
N PRO A 42 2.21 -19.13 3.76
CA PRO A 42 2.55 -17.93 4.50
C PRO A 42 4.05 -17.84 4.77
N VAL A 43 4.67 -16.73 4.35
CA VAL A 43 6.05 -16.42 4.70
C VAL A 43 6.09 -15.56 5.95
N ALA A 44 6.89 -15.96 6.95
CA ALA A 44 7.01 -15.19 8.17
C ALA A 44 7.65 -13.81 7.90
N PHE A 45 6.99 -12.73 8.32
CA PHE A 45 7.47 -11.36 8.11
C PHE A 45 8.89 -11.11 8.65
N ARG A 46 9.29 -11.82 9.72
CA ARG A 46 10.66 -11.78 10.26
C ARG A 46 11.74 -12.17 9.23
N SER A 47 11.42 -13.03 8.26
CA SER A 47 12.34 -13.43 7.21
C SER A 47 12.61 -12.26 6.26
N TYR A 48 11.57 -11.47 5.96
CA TYR A 48 11.71 -10.23 5.21
C TYR A 48 12.53 -9.19 6.00
N ILE A 49 12.28 -9.03 7.30
CA ILE A 49 13.10 -8.14 8.15
C ILE A 49 14.57 -8.54 8.14
N ALA A 50 14.87 -9.83 8.23
CA ALA A 50 16.24 -10.32 8.13
C ALA A 50 16.84 -9.99 6.76
N GLN A 51 16.12 -10.23 5.66
CA GLN A 51 16.57 -9.90 4.31
C GLN A 51 16.87 -8.41 4.13
N VAL A 52 15.97 -7.53 4.58
CA VAL A 52 16.17 -6.06 4.51
C VAL A 52 17.39 -5.64 5.31
N ARG A 53 17.57 -6.19 6.52
CA ARG A 53 18.74 -5.91 7.36
C ARG A 53 20.07 -6.40 6.76
N HIS A 54 20.04 -7.41 5.91
CA HIS A 54 21.21 -7.91 5.19
C HIS A 54 21.42 -7.22 3.82
N GLY A 55 20.56 -6.27 3.46
CA GLY A 55 20.62 -5.54 2.21
C GLY A 55 21.67 -4.42 2.21
N VAL A 56 21.34 -3.32 1.54
CA VAL A 56 22.17 -2.11 1.49
C VAL A 56 22.34 -1.55 2.91
N SER A 57 23.54 -1.05 3.22
CA SER A 57 23.81 -0.51 4.55
C SER A 57 22.99 0.75 4.81
N GLU A 58 22.66 0.99 6.07
CA GLU A 58 21.98 2.22 6.52
C GLU A 58 22.74 3.48 6.06
N GLN A 59 24.07 3.46 6.11
CA GLN A 59 24.92 4.56 5.64
C GLN A 59 24.77 4.83 4.13
N ALA A 60 24.66 3.78 3.32
CA ALA A 60 24.45 3.92 1.88
C ALA A 60 23.05 4.46 1.57
N HIS A 61 22.03 4.04 2.32
CA HIS A 61 20.69 4.61 2.24
C HIS A 61 20.68 6.09 2.64
N GLU A 62 21.32 6.44 3.76
CA GLU A 62 21.40 7.83 4.22
C GLU A 62 22.11 8.72 3.22
N ALA A 63 23.27 8.30 2.70
CA ALA A 63 24.02 9.05 1.71
C ALA A 63 23.18 9.32 0.45
N PHE A 64 22.46 8.29 -0.03
CA PHE A 64 21.58 8.41 -1.18
C PHE A 64 20.43 9.41 -0.95
N PHE A 65 19.70 9.28 0.17
CA PHE A 65 18.58 10.20 0.45
C PHE A 65 19.04 11.62 0.77
N ARG A 66 20.21 11.78 1.38
CA ARG A 66 20.82 13.08 1.62
C ARG A 66 21.12 13.81 0.31
N ASP A 67 21.70 13.11 -0.66
CA ASP A 67 21.98 13.66 -1.99
C ASP A 67 20.67 13.96 -2.76
N MET A 68 19.73 13.01 -2.76
CA MET A 68 18.43 13.15 -3.44
C MET A 68 17.60 14.34 -2.94
N LEU A 69 17.67 14.64 -1.63
CA LEU A 69 16.85 15.67 -1.00
C LEU A 69 17.64 16.97 -0.74
N ALA A 70 18.86 17.09 -1.26
CA ALA A 70 19.77 18.21 -0.96
C ALA A 70 19.20 19.58 -1.38
N ASP A 71 18.43 19.63 -2.46
CA ASP A 71 17.85 20.86 -3.03
C ASP A 71 16.44 21.16 -2.51
N ILE A 72 15.94 20.41 -1.52
CA ILE A 72 14.60 20.60 -0.95
C ILE A 72 14.69 21.43 0.32
N ASP A 73 14.34 22.71 0.23
CA ASP A 73 14.37 23.64 1.37
C ASP A 73 13.15 23.51 2.30
N ALA A 74 11.97 23.14 1.77
CA ALA A 74 10.72 23.06 2.51
C ALA A 74 9.73 22.04 1.91
N PRO A 75 8.83 21.45 2.72
CA PRO A 75 7.81 20.55 2.21
C PRO A 75 6.74 21.30 1.40
N THR A 76 6.17 20.63 0.40
CA THR A 76 5.00 21.15 -0.33
C THR A 76 3.74 20.96 0.51
N LEU A 77 3.38 21.99 1.27
CA LEU A 77 2.18 21.97 2.11
C LEU A 77 0.93 22.33 1.29
N PRO A 78 -0.11 21.48 1.24
CA PRO A 78 -1.38 21.86 0.64
C PRO A 78 -1.98 23.03 1.43
N PHE A 79 -2.25 24.14 0.75
CA PHE A 79 -2.79 25.37 1.36
C PHE A 79 -1.95 25.95 2.51
N GLY A 80 -0.66 25.61 2.62
CA GLY A 80 0.20 26.06 3.73
C GLY A 80 -0.14 25.41 5.08
N LEU A 81 -0.98 24.38 5.10
CA LEU A 81 -1.35 23.66 6.33
C LEU A 81 -0.22 22.71 6.72
N GLN A 82 0.50 23.05 7.79
CA GLN A 82 1.60 22.25 8.32
C GLN A 82 1.13 21.24 9.38
N ASP A 83 0.09 21.60 10.13
CA ASP A 83 -0.50 20.72 11.14
C ASP A 83 -1.67 19.94 10.53
N VAL A 84 -1.35 18.73 10.07
CA VAL A 84 -2.33 17.72 9.63
C VAL A 84 -2.45 16.58 10.65
N GLN A 85 -1.87 16.74 11.84
CA GLN A 85 -1.92 15.73 12.91
C GLN A 85 -3.27 15.83 13.64
N GLY A 86 -4.34 15.48 12.93
CA GLY A 86 -5.64 15.22 13.52
C GLY A 86 -5.75 13.76 14.00
N ASP A 87 -6.81 13.47 14.77
CA ASP A 87 -7.20 12.11 15.13
C ASP A 87 -7.82 11.31 13.96
N GLY A 88 -7.80 11.88 12.75
CA GLY A 88 -8.39 11.32 11.54
C GLY A 88 -9.91 11.45 11.46
N HIS A 89 -10.55 12.12 12.43
CA HIS A 89 -11.99 12.43 12.34
C HIS A 89 -12.25 13.59 11.38
N GLY A 90 -13.35 13.50 10.61
CA GLY A 90 -13.75 14.55 9.66
C GLY A 90 -13.06 14.52 8.29
N ILE A 91 -12.44 13.38 7.92
CA ILE A 91 -11.97 13.16 6.55
C ILE A 91 -13.16 12.78 5.66
N ASP A 92 -13.46 13.64 4.68
CA ASP A 92 -14.42 13.32 3.62
C ASP A 92 -13.71 12.58 2.48
N GLU A 93 -14.28 11.45 2.06
CA GLU A 93 -13.75 10.65 0.94
C GLU A 93 -14.70 10.70 -0.26
N VAL A 94 -14.15 11.01 -1.43
CA VAL A 94 -14.84 10.88 -2.72
C VAL A 94 -14.06 9.93 -3.61
N ARG A 95 -14.71 8.84 -4.04
CA ARG A 95 -14.14 7.88 -4.98
C ARG A 95 -14.74 8.09 -6.36
N VAL A 96 -13.91 8.50 -7.31
CA VAL A 96 -14.29 8.64 -8.71
C VAL A 96 -13.60 7.56 -9.54
N PRO A 97 -14.34 6.58 -10.10
CA PRO A 97 -13.73 5.57 -10.95
C PRO A 97 -13.26 6.19 -12.26
N VAL A 98 -12.04 5.83 -12.69
CA VAL A 98 -11.53 6.21 -14.01
C VAL A 98 -12.09 5.22 -15.04
N ASP A 99 -12.62 5.74 -16.15
CA ASP A 99 -13.16 4.88 -17.21
C ASP A 99 -12.10 3.89 -17.74
N SER A 100 -12.57 2.69 -18.09
CA SER A 100 -11.72 1.60 -18.55
C SER A 100 -11.00 1.90 -19.86
N SER A 101 -11.61 2.65 -20.77
CA SER A 101 -11.00 3.06 -22.04
C SER A 101 -9.91 4.10 -21.82
N LEU A 102 -10.17 5.08 -20.95
CA LEU A 102 -9.19 6.08 -20.54
C LEU A 102 -7.99 5.44 -19.85
N SER A 103 -8.25 4.53 -18.90
CA SER A 103 -7.20 3.79 -18.18
C SER A 103 -6.29 2.99 -19.13
N ARG A 104 -6.87 2.33 -20.14
CA ARG A 104 -6.09 1.60 -21.16
C ARG A 104 -5.25 2.54 -22.01
N ARG A 105 -5.82 3.67 -22.43
CA ARG A 105 -5.12 4.68 -23.23
C ARG A 105 -3.94 5.29 -22.47
N LEU A 106 -4.13 5.65 -21.19
CA LEU A 106 -3.04 6.15 -20.34
C LEU A 106 -1.89 5.15 -20.29
N ARG A 107 -2.18 3.87 -20.05
CA ARG A 107 -1.15 2.81 -20.05
C ARG A 107 -0.46 2.62 -21.40
N SER A 108 -1.19 2.75 -22.52
CA SER A 108 -0.56 2.65 -23.85
C SER A 108 0.38 3.82 -24.15
N LEU A 109 0.15 4.99 -23.55
CA LEU A 109 0.99 6.17 -23.72
C LEU A 109 2.18 6.18 -22.74
N ALA A 110 2.00 5.66 -21.53
CA ALA A 110 3.05 5.59 -20.51
C ALA A 110 4.13 4.54 -20.83
N ARG A 111 3.72 3.35 -21.29
CA ARG A 111 4.64 2.23 -21.54
C ARG A 111 5.82 2.57 -22.48
N PRO A 112 5.62 3.24 -23.63
CA PRO A 112 6.72 3.64 -24.50
C PRO A 112 7.69 4.65 -23.85
N LEU A 113 7.26 5.35 -22.80
CA LEU A 113 8.05 6.33 -22.05
C LEU A 113 8.81 5.69 -20.88
N GLY A 114 8.71 4.38 -20.67
CA GLY A 114 9.37 3.67 -19.57
C GLY A 114 8.69 3.84 -18.21
N VAL A 115 7.42 4.25 -18.20
CA VAL A 115 6.56 4.37 -17.01
C VAL A 115 5.56 3.22 -16.94
#